data_AF-A0A9D6LEK2-F1
#
_entry.id   AF-A0A9D6LEK2-F1
#
_cell.length_a   1.000
_cell.length_b   1.000
_cell.length_c   1.000
_cell.angle_alpha   90.00
_cell.angle_beta   90.00
_cell.angle_gamma   90.00
#
_symmetry.space_group_name_H-M   'P 1'
#
loop_
_entity.id
_entity.type
_entity.pdbx_description
1 polymer ?
#
loop_
_entity_poly.entity_id
_entity_poly.type
_entity_poly.pdbx_seq_one_letter_code
_entity_poly.pdbx_strand_id
1 'polypeptide(L)'
;MTPPKEYFPRIHAIVKKYGGIYISDEVQTGVGRTGNHWFGILHNGVVPDMMTMAKGFGNGATIGGIVTNDAIADSMKGKIHFNTYAGNPWATMQAAETLSILEDENILEKNARQGEMLMGGIKEFAKKSKTIGDVRGRGMMVGVEFVKDKTTKAYGTEETMEVLEEARDRGLLIGKGALHGNVVRITPPMCVSDEDVQNIVKLFSEAVLAMEKKMGY
;
A
#
# COMPACT_ATOMS: atom_id res chain seq x y z
N MET A 1 7.88 -0.51 1.39
CA MET A 1 7.27 -0.91 0.10
C MET A 1 8.29 -0.97 -1.03
N THR A 2 9.16 0.04 -1.16
CA THR A 2 10.15 0.10 -2.24
C THR A 2 11.59 0.09 -1.69
N PRO A 3 12.01 -0.93 -0.91
CA PRO A 3 13.42 -1.07 -0.62
C PRO A 3 14.20 -1.36 -1.92
N PRO A 4 15.54 -1.29 -1.90
CA PRO A 4 16.36 -1.80 -3.00
C PRO A 4 15.92 -3.21 -3.41
N LYS A 5 15.99 -3.52 -4.71
CA LYS A 5 15.41 -4.75 -5.29
C LYS A 5 15.91 -6.02 -4.59
N GLU A 6 17.17 -5.99 -4.15
CA GLU A 6 17.92 -7.08 -3.54
C GLU A 6 17.58 -7.28 -2.06
N TYR A 7 16.88 -6.33 -1.43
CA TYR A 7 16.65 -6.36 0.01
C TYR A 7 15.92 -7.63 0.45
N PHE A 8 14.70 -7.87 -0.07
CA PHE A 8 13.92 -9.04 0.33
C PHE A 8 14.58 -10.37 -0.07
N PRO A 9 15.16 -10.54 -1.27
CA PRO A 9 15.93 -11.74 -1.60
C PRO A 9 17.07 -12.03 -0.63
N ARG A 10 17.82 -11.00 -0.21
CA ARG A 10 18.91 -11.16 0.75
C ARG A 10 18.42 -11.56 2.14
N ILE A 11 17.38 -10.90 2.64
CA ILE A 11 16.80 -11.25 3.94
C ILE A 11 16.23 -12.67 3.91
N HIS A 12 15.50 -13.03 2.85
CA HIS A 12 14.97 -14.38 2.67
C HIS A 12 16.10 -15.44 2.71
N ALA A 13 17.17 -15.24 1.94
CA ALA A 13 18.31 -16.17 1.93
C ALA A 13 18.96 -16.33 3.32
N ILE A 14 19.11 -15.23 4.08
CA ILE A 14 19.65 -15.25 5.44
C ILE A 14 18.73 -16.06 6.36
N VAL A 15 17.42 -15.80 6.34
CA VAL A 15 16.44 -16.52 7.16
C VAL A 15 16.49 -18.02 6.86
N LYS A 16 16.50 -18.42 5.58
CA LYS A 16 16.58 -19.83 5.19
C LYS A 16 17.90 -20.47 5.61
N LYS A 17 19.03 -19.77 5.52
CA LYS A 17 20.35 -20.27 5.94
C LYS A 17 20.36 -20.71 7.42
N TYR A 18 19.62 -20.02 8.28
CA TYR A 18 19.55 -20.33 9.71
C TYR A 18 18.31 -21.16 10.09
N GLY A 19 17.59 -21.73 9.12
CA GLY A 19 16.42 -22.58 9.37
C GLY A 19 15.18 -21.81 9.86
N GLY A 20 15.13 -20.49 9.67
CA GLY A 20 13.98 -19.68 10.02
C GLY A 20 12.83 -19.79 9.02
N ILE A 21 11.65 -19.31 9.44
CA ILE A 21 10.45 -19.19 8.61
C ILE A 21 10.33 -17.73 8.13
N TYR A 22 10.21 -17.53 6.82
CA TYR A 22 9.99 -16.21 6.25
C TYR A 22 8.50 -15.95 6.02
N ILE A 23 7.96 -14.94 6.70
CA ILE A 23 6.55 -14.57 6.63
C ILE A 23 6.42 -13.23 5.90
N SER A 24 5.63 -13.19 4.82
CA SER A 24 5.24 -11.93 4.19
C SER A 24 3.88 -11.47 4.70
N ASP A 25 3.83 -10.30 5.34
CA ASP A 25 2.55 -9.67 5.68
C ASP A 25 2.00 -8.92 4.46
N GLU A 26 0.98 -9.50 3.84
CA GLU A 26 0.34 -8.98 2.64
C GLU A 26 -0.98 -8.25 2.94
N VAL A 27 -1.25 -7.92 4.21
CA VAL A 27 -2.50 -7.26 4.60
C VAL A 27 -2.69 -5.89 3.91
N GLN A 28 -1.60 -5.18 3.61
CA GLN A 28 -1.67 -3.90 2.89
C GLN A 28 -1.25 -3.99 1.44
N THR A 29 -0.35 -4.92 1.10
CA THR A 29 0.30 -4.98 -0.22
C THR A 29 -0.28 -6.03 -1.14
N GLY A 30 -1.03 -6.98 -0.58
CA GLY A 30 -1.67 -8.06 -1.32
C GLY A 30 -2.93 -7.64 -2.04
N VAL A 31 -3.60 -8.64 -2.61
CA VAL A 31 -4.87 -8.53 -3.32
C VAL A 31 -4.78 -7.51 -4.48
N GLY A 32 -3.65 -7.53 -5.21
CA GLY A 32 -3.46 -6.71 -6.41
C GLY A 32 -3.21 -5.22 -6.17
N ARG A 33 -3.13 -4.78 -4.91
CA ARG A 33 -2.92 -3.36 -4.53
C ARG A 33 -1.71 -2.73 -5.24
N THR A 34 -0.63 -3.50 -5.37
CA THR A 34 0.65 -3.02 -5.89
C THR A 34 0.80 -3.17 -7.40
N GLY A 35 -0.26 -3.56 -8.13
CA GLY A 35 -0.30 -3.65 -9.59
C GLY A 35 -0.04 -5.08 -10.06
N ASN A 36 0.97 -5.26 -10.92
CA ASN A 36 1.27 -6.49 -11.71
C ASN A 36 1.37 -7.83 -10.94
N HIS A 37 1.25 -7.86 -9.61
CA HIS A 37 1.21 -9.09 -8.84
C HIS A 37 0.09 -9.03 -7.79
N TRP A 38 -0.48 -10.21 -7.51
CA TRP A 38 -1.43 -10.40 -6.42
C TRP A 38 -0.85 -10.07 -5.04
N PHE A 39 0.42 -10.38 -4.81
CA PHE A 39 1.11 -10.16 -3.55
C PHE A 39 2.37 -9.31 -3.74
N GLY A 40 2.59 -8.35 -2.84
CA GLY A 40 3.63 -7.35 -2.96
C GLY A 40 5.04 -7.94 -2.98
N ILE A 41 5.28 -9.00 -2.22
CA ILE A 41 6.57 -9.71 -2.15
C ILE A 41 7.00 -10.31 -3.49
N LEU A 42 6.05 -10.65 -4.36
CA LEU A 42 6.32 -11.30 -5.65
C LEU A 42 7.04 -10.38 -6.63
N HIS A 43 6.88 -9.06 -6.50
CA HIS A 43 7.67 -8.09 -7.27
C HIS A 43 9.18 -8.20 -7.01
N ASN A 44 9.59 -8.85 -5.92
CA ASN A 44 10.98 -9.08 -5.58
C ASN A 44 11.43 -10.52 -5.87
N GLY A 45 10.59 -11.34 -6.52
CA GLY A 45 10.92 -12.73 -6.87
C GLY A 45 11.09 -13.65 -5.65
N VAL A 46 10.52 -13.28 -4.50
CA VAL A 46 10.59 -14.07 -3.26
C VAL A 46 9.28 -14.83 -3.08
N VAL A 47 9.38 -16.14 -2.93
CA VAL A 47 8.27 -17.00 -2.48
C VAL A 47 8.44 -17.22 -0.98
N PRO A 48 7.61 -16.57 -0.13
CA PRO A 48 7.71 -16.72 1.32
C PRO A 48 7.23 -18.10 1.77
N ASP A 49 7.64 -18.52 2.97
CA ASP A 49 7.14 -19.76 3.58
C ASP A 49 5.67 -19.64 4.00
N MET A 50 5.26 -18.42 4.38
CA MET A 50 3.91 -18.09 4.80
C MET A 50 3.52 -16.65 4.40
N MET A 51 2.25 -16.43 4.09
CA MET A 51 1.67 -15.12 3.83
C MET A 51 0.44 -14.89 4.70
N THR A 52 0.27 -13.66 5.19
CA THR A 52 -0.97 -13.21 5.86
C THR A 52 -1.73 -12.24 4.97
N MET A 53 -3.07 -12.30 4.98
CA MET A 53 -3.93 -11.41 4.21
C MET A 53 -5.21 -11.05 4.96
N ALA A 54 -5.76 -9.86 4.70
CA ALA A 54 -7.04 -9.35 5.24
C ALA A 54 -7.43 -8.09 4.41
N LYS A 55 -8.11 -7.11 5.03
CA LYS A 55 -8.43 -5.79 4.43
C LYS A 55 -9.07 -5.91 3.04
N GLY A 56 -8.31 -5.61 1.98
CA GLY A 56 -8.78 -5.68 0.60
C GLY A 56 -9.27 -7.06 0.19
N PHE A 57 -8.83 -8.12 0.88
CA PHE A 57 -9.24 -9.49 0.63
C PHE A 57 -10.75 -9.71 0.77
N GLY A 58 -11.37 -9.11 1.78
CA GLY A 58 -12.80 -9.27 2.04
C GLY A 58 -13.65 -8.09 1.55
N ASN A 59 -13.04 -7.05 0.99
CA ASN A 59 -13.71 -5.80 0.62
C ASN A 59 -14.74 -5.31 1.67
N GLY A 60 -14.36 -5.34 2.96
CA GLY A 60 -15.24 -4.99 4.09
C GLY A 60 -15.74 -6.16 4.94
N ALA A 61 -15.72 -7.39 4.43
CA ALA A 61 -15.96 -8.58 5.24
C ALA A 61 -14.89 -8.76 6.32
N THR A 62 -15.30 -9.22 7.50
CA THR A 62 -14.40 -9.62 8.59
C THR A 62 -13.74 -10.95 8.26
N ILE A 63 -12.74 -10.93 7.38
CA ILE A 63 -11.98 -12.11 6.96
C ILE A 63 -10.49 -11.80 6.88
N GLY A 64 -9.70 -12.77 7.32
CA GLY A 64 -8.27 -12.83 7.12
C GLY A 64 -7.86 -14.27 6.79
N GLY A 65 -6.68 -14.42 6.24
CA GLY A 65 -6.15 -15.71 5.81
C GLY A 65 -4.67 -15.83 6.10
N ILE A 66 -4.25 -17.07 6.31
CA ILE A 66 -2.85 -17.49 6.32
C ILE A 66 -2.70 -18.52 5.20
N VAL A 67 -1.76 -18.29 4.29
CA VAL A 67 -1.34 -19.26 3.27
C VAL A 67 0.06 -19.70 3.63
N THR A 68 0.32 -21.00 3.65
CA THR A 68 1.61 -21.56 4.08
C THR A 68 1.95 -22.82 3.28
N ASN A 69 3.22 -23.22 3.31
CA ASN A 69 3.65 -24.47 2.69
C ASN A 69 3.24 -25.72 3.50
N ASP A 70 3.31 -26.89 2.85
CA ASP A 70 2.91 -28.17 3.44
C ASP A 70 3.68 -28.51 4.71
N ALA A 71 4.99 -28.26 4.75
CA ALA A 71 5.81 -28.57 5.92
C ALA A 71 5.33 -27.83 7.19
N ILE A 72 4.94 -26.56 7.05
CA ILE A 72 4.39 -25.77 8.15
C ILE A 72 2.96 -26.21 8.48
N ALA A 73 2.11 -26.43 7.48
CA ALA A 73 0.75 -26.93 7.69
C ALA A 73 0.76 -28.29 8.41
N ASP A 74 1.65 -29.18 8.02
CA ASP A 74 1.83 -30.52 8.60
C ASP A 74 2.28 -30.47 10.05
N SER A 75 3.07 -29.47 10.43
CA SER A 75 3.48 -29.26 11.82
C SER A 75 2.30 -28.93 12.77
N MET A 76 1.14 -28.56 12.21
CA MET A 76 -0.09 -28.28 12.96
C MET A 76 -1.04 -29.48 13.00
N LYS A 77 -0.79 -30.54 12.22
CA LYS A 77 -1.60 -31.78 12.25
C LYS A 77 -1.62 -32.37 13.66
N GLY A 78 -2.79 -32.81 14.10
CA GLY A 78 -3.00 -33.40 15.42
C GLY A 78 -3.05 -32.38 16.58
N LYS A 79 -2.82 -31.09 16.32
CA LYS A 79 -3.02 -30.02 17.32
C LYS A 79 -4.43 -29.46 17.23
N ILE A 80 -4.97 -29.03 18.36
CA ILE A 80 -6.26 -28.33 18.40
C ILE A 80 -6.00 -26.86 18.07
N HIS A 81 -6.41 -26.43 16.88
CA HIS A 81 -6.47 -25.04 16.48
C HIS A 81 -7.88 -24.76 15.93
N PHE A 82 -8.62 -23.89 16.59
CA PHE A 82 -10.02 -23.63 16.25
C PHE A 82 -10.33 -22.14 16.39
N ASN A 83 -11.09 -21.62 15.44
CA ASN A 83 -11.63 -20.26 15.47
C ASN A 83 -13.09 -20.33 15.03
N THR A 84 -14.00 -19.96 15.93
CA THR A 84 -15.47 -20.05 15.76
C THR A 84 -15.98 -19.40 14.48
N TYR A 85 -15.36 -18.30 14.04
CA TYR A 85 -15.82 -17.53 12.88
C TYR A 85 -14.96 -17.74 11.62
N ALA A 86 -13.84 -18.46 11.71
CA ALA A 86 -12.97 -18.71 10.57
C ALA A 86 -13.68 -19.58 9.53
N GLY A 87 -13.59 -19.18 8.25
CA GLY A 87 -14.23 -19.91 7.15
C GLY A 87 -15.76 -19.84 7.16
N ASN A 88 -16.37 -18.87 7.86
CA ASN A 88 -17.82 -18.70 7.77
C ASN A 88 -18.23 -18.42 6.30
N PRO A 89 -19.36 -18.99 5.84
CA PRO A 89 -19.72 -18.97 4.43
C PRO A 89 -19.96 -17.56 3.89
N TRP A 90 -20.52 -16.65 4.70
CA TRP A 90 -20.80 -15.28 4.26
C TRP A 90 -19.53 -14.50 3.93
N ALA A 91 -18.57 -14.45 4.86
CA ALA A 91 -17.32 -13.75 4.64
C ALA A 91 -16.47 -14.42 3.55
N THR A 92 -16.57 -15.76 3.44
CA THR A 92 -15.85 -16.53 2.41
C THR A 92 -16.40 -16.26 1.01
N MET A 93 -17.73 -16.24 0.84
CA MET A 93 -18.37 -15.89 -0.44
C MET A 93 -18.03 -14.46 -0.86
N GLN A 94 -18.07 -13.49 0.06
CA GLN A 94 -17.71 -12.11 -0.26
C GLN A 94 -16.24 -11.96 -0.69
N ALA A 95 -15.32 -12.67 -0.03
CA ALA A 95 -13.92 -12.66 -0.42
C ALA A 95 -13.70 -13.34 -1.79
N ALA A 96 -14.38 -14.46 -2.05
CA ALA A 96 -14.33 -15.14 -3.34
C ALA A 96 -14.84 -14.23 -4.48
N GLU A 97 -15.98 -13.57 -4.27
CA GLU A 97 -16.54 -12.62 -5.22
C GLU A 97 -15.62 -11.41 -5.44
N THR A 98 -15.00 -10.91 -4.36
CA THR A 98 -13.99 -9.84 -4.47
C THR A 98 -12.86 -10.26 -5.39
N LEU A 99 -12.31 -11.46 -5.22
CA LEU A 99 -11.23 -11.96 -6.09
C LEU A 99 -11.70 -12.15 -7.54
N SER A 100 -12.90 -12.69 -7.76
CA SER A 100 -13.47 -12.84 -9.12
C SER A 100 -13.57 -11.50 -9.83
N ILE A 101 -14.12 -10.47 -9.18
CA ILE A 101 -14.24 -9.12 -9.77
C ILE A 101 -12.85 -8.55 -10.13
N LEU A 102 -11.85 -8.74 -9.26
CA LEU A 102 -10.49 -8.24 -9.53
C LEU A 102 -9.85 -8.94 -10.74
N GLU A 103 -10.13 -10.23 -10.93
CA GLU A 103 -9.72 -11.01 -12.11
C GLU A 103 -10.47 -10.56 -13.37
N ASP A 104 -11.80 -10.55 -13.33
CA ASP A 104 -12.68 -10.25 -14.46
C ASP A 104 -12.45 -8.83 -15.01
N GLU A 105 -12.23 -7.85 -14.12
CA GLU A 105 -11.97 -6.46 -14.49
C GLU A 105 -10.48 -6.14 -14.76
N ASN A 106 -9.59 -7.15 -14.75
CA ASN A 106 -8.13 -6.98 -14.94
C ASN A 106 -7.53 -5.89 -14.03
N ILE A 107 -7.95 -5.87 -12.77
CA ILE A 107 -7.64 -4.76 -11.85
C ILE A 107 -6.14 -4.61 -11.59
N LEU A 108 -5.36 -5.68 -11.64
CA LEU A 108 -3.91 -5.61 -11.44
C LEU A 108 -3.22 -4.76 -12.53
N GLU A 109 -3.59 -4.96 -13.79
CA GLU A 109 -3.07 -4.17 -14.92
C GLU A 109 -3.56 -2.73 -14.84
N LYS A 110 -4.87 -2.55 -14.55
CA LYS A 110 -5.46 -1.21 -14.34
C LYS A 110 -4.74 -0.45 -13.23
N ASN A 111 -4.51 -1.09 -12.08
CA ASN A 111 -3.78 -0.52 -10.94
C ASN A 111 -2.32 -0.20 -11.26
N ALA A 112 -1.65 -1.02 -12.08
CA ALA A 112 -0.29 -0.75 -12.51
C ALA A 112 -0.24 0.55 -13.35
N ARG A 113 -1.08 0.64 -14.37
CA ARG A 113 -1.18 1.81 -15.26
C ARG A 113 -1.64 3.08 -14.52
N GLN A 114 -2.71 2.99 -13.74
CA GLN A 114 -3.23 4.12 -12.95
C GLN A 114 -2.26 4.53 -11.84
N GLY A 115 -1.54 3.58 -11.24
CA GLY A 115 -0.48 3.86 -10.27
C GLY A 115 0.67 4.65 -10.87
N GLU A 116 1.07 4.35 -12.11
CA GLU A 116 2.06 5.14 -12.85
C GLU A 116 1.55 6.56 -13.14
N MET A 117 0.28 6.71 -13.52
CA MET A 117 -0.35 8.01 -13.73
C MET A 117 -0.37 8.84 -12.45
N LEU A 118 -0.84 8.26 -11.34
CA LEU A 118 -0.91 8.90 -10.03
C LEU A 118 0.48 9.34 -9.55
N MET A 119 1.43 8.39 -9.52
CA MET A 119 2.79 8.66 -9.06
C MET A 119 3.53 9.62 -9.98
N GLY A 120 3.33 9.52 -11.30
CA GLY A 120 3.90 10.42 -12.30
C GLY A 120 3.41 11.85 -12.14
N GLY A 121 2.09 12.03 -11.98
CA GLY A 121 1.49 13.35 -11.75
C GLY A 121 2.00 14.02 -10.47
N ILE A 122 2.07 13.27 -9.36
CA ILE A 122 2.61 13.79 -8.10
C ILE A 122 4.11 14.10 -8.20
N LYS A 123 4.90 13.24 -8.87
CA LYS A 123 6.33 13.50 -9.09
C LYS A 123 6.58 14.74 -9.94
N GLU A 124 5.75 14.97 -10.96
CA GLU A 124 5.85 16.17 -11.79
C GLU A 124 5.55 17.43 -10.96
N PHE A 125 4.50 17.39 -10.15
CA PHE A 125 4.18 18.47 -9.21
C PHE A 125 5.28 18.69 -8.16
N ALA A 126 5.88 17.62 -7.63
CA ALA A 126 6.92 17.67 -6.61
C ALA A 126 8.18 18.45 -7.04
N LYS A 127 8.41 18.60 -8.36
CA LYS A 127 9.48 19.47 -8.90
C LYS A 127 9.27 20.94 -8.56
N LYS A 128 8.01 21.38 -8.38
CA LYS A 128 7.62 22.76 -8.08
C LYS A 128 7.39 23.01 -6.59
N SER A 129 7.04 21.97 -5.84
CA SER A 129 6.89 22.04 -4.39
C SER A 129 8.24 22.25 -3.70
N LYS A 130 8.23 23.01 -2.60
CA LYS A 130 9.39 23.22 -1.71
C LYS A 130 9.46 22.18 -0.60
N THR A 131 8.33 21.55 -0.27
CA THR A 131 8.17 20.67 0.90
C THR A 131 8.15 19.18 0.59
N ILE A 132 7.92 18.75 -0.66
CA ILE A 132 7.95 17.32 -1.03
C ILE A 132 9.39 16.83 -1.19
N GLY A 133 9.83 15.94 -0.29
CA GLY A 133 11.17 15.36 -0.28
C GLY A 133 11.31 14.07 -1.09
N ASP A 134 10.30 13.20 -1.07
CA ASP A 134 10.30 11.94 -1.81
C ASP A 134 8.88 11.50 -2.19
N VAL A 135 8.74 10.83 -3.34
CA VAL A 135 7.50 10.22 -3.81
C VAL A 135 7.79 8.77 -4.20
N ARG A 136 7.24 7.84 -3.43
CA ARG A 136 7.53 6.41 -3.54
C ARG A 136 6.29 5.56 -3.46
N GLY A 137 6.33 4.36 -4.01
CA GLY A 137 5.18 3.46 -3.98
C GLY A 137 5.17 2.50 -5.14
N ARG A 138 4.06 1.77 -5.26
CA ARG A 138 3.79 0.89 -6.39
C ARG A 138 2.29 0.68 -6.55
N GLY A 139 1.81 0.62 -7.79
CA GLY A 139 0.38 0.53 -8.09
C GLY A 139 -0.40 1.65 -7.39
N MET A 140 -1.54 1.30 -6.81
CA MET A 140 -2.41 2.22 -6.09
C MET A 140 -2.04 2.37 -4.61
N MET A 141 -0.73 2.28 -4.29
CA MET A 141 -0.19 2.55 -2.96
C MET A 141 1.01 3.48 -3.04
N VAL A 142 0.74 4.77 -2.85
CA VAL A 142 1.71 5.86 -2.97
C VAL A 142 1.92 6.55 -1.63
N GLY A 143 3.18 6.83 -1.32
CA GLY A 143 3.61 7.65 -0.19
C GLY A 143 4.30 8.93 -0.69
N VAL A 144 3.91 10.06 -0.12
CA VAL A 144 4.51 11.37 -0.39
C VAL A 144 5.12 11.87 0.92
N GLU A 145 6.43 11.98 0.95
CA GLU A 145 7.18 12.44 2.11
C GLU A 145 7.37 13.95 2.10
N PHE A 146 7.02 14.58 3.21
CA PHE A 146 7.23 16.00 3.44
C PHE A 146 8.46 16.24 4.32
N VAL A 147 9.20 17.27 3.95
CA VAL A 147 10.39 17.77 4.64
C VAL A 147 10.30 19.29 4.76
N LYS A 148 10.90 19.85 5.81
CA LYS A 148 11.00 21.30 6.00
C LYS A 148 12.03 21.93 5.07
N ASP A 149 13.04 21.15 4.71
CA ASP A 149 14.10 21.57 3.80
C ASP A 149 14.63 20.35 3.03
N LYS A 150 14.78 20.50 1.71
CA LYS A 150 15.15 19.41 0.80
C LYS A 150 16.61 18.95 0.96
N THR A 151 17.47 19.78 1.53
CA THR A 151 18.90 19.49 1.72
C THR A 151 19.11 18.70 3.01
N THR A 152 18.59 19.23 4.12
CA THR A 152 18.72 18.63 5.45
C THR A 152 17.78 17.44 5.65
N LYS A 153 16.68 17.38 4.88
CA LYS A 153 15.60 16.39 5.01
C LYS A 153 14.98 16.36 6.42
N ALA A 154 14.97 17.50 7.11
CA ALA A 154 14.27 17.64 8.38
C ALA A 154 12.78 17.30 8.20
N TYR A 155 12.23 16.46 9.08
CA TYR A 155 10.88 15.90 8.92
C TYR A 155 9.78 16.97 8.90
N GLY A 156 8.95 16.95 7.86
CA GLY A 156 7.84 17.87 7.66
C GLY A 156 6.53 17.37 8.31
N THR A 157 6.54 17.12 9.62
CA THR A 157 5.37 16.54 10.32
C THR A 157 4.18 17.50 10.39
N GLU A 158 4.45 18.79 10.59
CA GLU A 158 3.42 19.85 10.66
C GLU A 158 2.84 20.11 9.26
N GLU A 159 3.71 20.16 8.25
CA GLU A 159 3.38 20.28 6.84
C GLU A 159 2.45 19.14 6.40
N THR A 160 2.77 17.92 6.82
CA THR A 160 1.94 16.74 6.51
C THR A 160 0.55 16.87 7.13
N MET A 161 0.45 17.33 8.39
CA MET A 161 -0.85 17.52 9.05
C MET A 161 -1.67 18.59 8.35
N GLU A 162 -1.05 19.71 7.97
CA GLU A 162 -1.74 20.80 7.27
C GLU A 162 -2.22 20.35 5.87
N VAL A 163 -1.42 19.55 5.15
CA VAL A 163 -1.87 18.97 3.86
C VAL A 163 -3.09 18.07 4.02
N LEU A 164 -3.23 17.33 5.13
CA LEU A 164 -4.42 16.50 5.38
C LEU A 164 -5.67 17.38 5.57
N GLU A 165 -5.55 18.48 6.31
CA GLU A 165 -6.65 19.42 6.54
C GLU A 165 -7.04 20.13 5.23
N GLU A 166 -6.07 20.65 4.49
CA GLU A 166 -6.32 21.31 3.21
C GLU A 166 -6.91 20.34 2.16
N ALA A 167 -6.48 19.07 2.15
CA ALA A 167 -7.05 18.04 1.29
C ALA A 167 -8.50 17.71 1.70
N ARG A 168 -8.77 17.55 3.01
CA ARG A 168 -10.13 17.31 3.53
C ARG A 168 -11.08 18.42 3.11
N ASP A 169 -10.68 19.68 3.27
CA ASP A 169 -11.50 20.84 2.96
C ASP A 169 -11.78 20.97 1.44
N ARG A 170 -10.97 20.32 0.61
CA ARG A 170 -11.15 20.17 -0.85
C ARG A 170 -11.87 18.88 -1.26
N GLY A 171 -12.33 18.08 -0.29
CA GLY A 171 -13.05 16.83 -0.55
C GLY A 171 -12.16 15.62 -0.87
N LEU A 172 -10.84 15.71 -0.63
CA LEU A 172 -9.90 14.60 -0.81
C LEU A 172 -9.53 13.99 0.55
N LEU A 173 -9.95 12.75 0.80
CA LEU A 173 -9.57 12.00 1.99
C LEU A 173 -8.30 11.17 1.73
N ILE A 174 -7.24 11.50 2.48
CA ILE A 174 -5.93 10.86 2.39
C ILE A 174 -5.44 10.45 3.79
N GLY A 175 -4.54 9.48 3.85
CA GLY A 175 -4.01 8.95 5.10
C GLY A 175 -2.67 9.58 5.49
N LYS A 176 -2.28 9.37 6.75
CA LYS A 176 -0.94 9.68 7.27
C LYS A 176 -0.20 8.39 7.62
N GLY A 177 1.12 8.41 7.51
CA GLY A 177 1.97 7.29 7.93
C GLY A 177 3.40 7.73 8.25
N ALA A 178 4.30 6.73 8.25
CA ALA A 178 5.69 6.80 8.70
C ALA A 178 5.88 7.07 10.20
N LEU A 179 7.06 6.70 10.71
CA LEU A 179 7.42 6.82 12.12
C LEU A 179 7.33 8.27 12.65
N HIS A 180 7.73 9.23 11.82
CA HIS A 180 7.71 10.66 12.16
C HIS A 180 6.43 11.37 11.72
N GLY A 181 5.45 10.62 11.18
CA GLY A 181 4.19 11.21 10.72
C GLY A 181 4.34 12.20 9.56
N ASN A 182 5.44 12.16 8.82
CA ASN A 182 5.76 13.11 7.75
C ASN A 182 5.47 12.56 6.33
N VAL A 183 4.63 11.54 6.23
CA VAL A 183 4.29 10.90 4.95
C VAL A 183 2.78 10.85 4.78
N VAL A 184 2.28 11.50 3.74
CA VAL A 184 0.93 11.29 3.24
C VAL A 184 0.88 9.94 2.52
N ARG A 185 -0.18 9.18 2.78
CA ARG A 185 -0.49 7.90 2.15
C ARG A 185 -1.71 8.06 1.25
N ILE A 186 -1.52 7.84 -0.04
CA ILE A 186 -2.57 7.86 -1.06
C ILE A 186 -2.82 6.42 -1.48
N THR A 187 -3.93 5.85 -1.00
CA THR A 187 -4.33 4.46 -1.21
C THR A 187 -5.82 4.38 -1.54
N PRO A 188 -6.25 4.86 -2.73
CA PRO A 188 -7.67 4.92 -3.08
C PRO A 188 -8.26 3.51 -3.27
N PRO A 189 -9.59 3.35 -3.33
CA PRO A 189 -10.22 2.12 -3.79
C PRO A 189 -9.67 1.67 -5.16
N MET A 190 -9.67 0.38 -5.46
CA MET A 190 -9.10 -0.12 -6.73
C MET A 190 -10.09 0.00 -7.91
N CYS A 191 -11.33 0.42 -7.64
CA CYS A 191 -12.34 0.69 -8.66
C CYS A 191 -12.27 2.11 -9.26
N VAL A 192 -11.35 2.97 -8.81
CA VAL A 192 -11.24 4.35 -9.31
C VAL A 192 -11.05 4.42 -10.83
N SER A 193 -11.60 5.46 -11.43
CA SER A 193 -11.43 5.80 -12.84
C SER A 193 -10.14 6.59 -13.08
N ASP A 194 -9.76 6.76 -14.35
CA ASP A 194 -8.64 7.63 -14.72
C ASP A 194 -8.92 9.10 -14.36
N GLU A 195 -10.18 9.52 -14.46
CA GLU A 195 -10.62 10.86 -14.05
C GLU A 195 -10.46 11.05 -12.53
N ASP A 196 -10.84 10.05 -11.73
CA ASP A 196 -10.61 10.08 -10.28
C ASP A 196 -9.12 10.22 -9.96
N VAL A 197 -8.24 9.50 -10.66
CA VAL A 197 -6.79 9.59 -10.46
C VAL A 197 -6.27 10.99 -10.80
N GLN A 198 -6.71 11.57 -11.91
CA GLN A 198 -6.36 12.95 -12.28
C GLN A 198 -6.86 13.95 -11.23
N ASN A 199 -8.08 13.74 -10.71
CA ASN A 199 -8.67 14.60 -9.70
C ASN A 199 -7.92 14.48 -8.36
N ILE A 200 -7.48 13.27 -7.96
CA ILE A 200 -6.60 13.07 -6.80
C ILE A 200 -5.32 13.89 -6.95
N VAL A 201 -4.64 13.80 -8.11
CA VAL A 201 -3.40 14.55 -8.36
C VAL A 201 -3.65 16.06 -8.27
N LYS A 202 -4.74 16.54 -8.87
CA LYS A 202 -5.12 17.95 -8.86
C LYS A 202 -5.38 18.46 -7.44
N LEU A 203 -6.31 17.84 -6.73
CA LEU A 203 -6.72 18.25 -5.37
C LEU A 203 -5.56 18.14 -4.38
N PHE A 204 -4.74 17.09 -4.49
CA PHE A 204 -3.54 16.94 -3.67
C PHE A 204 -2.53 18.06 -3.94
N SER A 205 -2.29 18.40 -5.21
CA SER A 205 -1.37 19.49 -5.58
C SER A 205 -1.85 20.84 -5.05
N GLU A 206 -3.15 21.13 -5.18
CA GLU A 206 -3.78 22.34 -4.64
C GLU A 206 -3.69 22.42 -3.11
N ALA A 207 -3.87 21.30 -2.40
CA ALA A 207 -3.71 21.22 -0.96
C ALA A 207 -2.26 21.50 -0.52
N VAL A 208 -1.27 20.94 -1.23
CA VAL A 208 0.15 21.21 -0.94
C VAL A 208 0.49 22.68 -1.18
N LEU A 209 0.03 23.28 -2.28
CA LEU A 209 0.27 24.71 -2.54
C LEU A 209 -0.37 25.62 -1.48
N ALA A 210 -1.56 25.27 -0.99
CA ALA A 210 -2.23 26.01 0.06
C ALA A 210 -1.46 25.93 1.39
N MET A 211 -1.01 24.73 1.75
CA MET A 211 -0.15 24.52 2.91
C MET A 211 1.16 25.32 2.79
N GLU A 212 1.84 25.23 1.65
CA GLU A 212 3.10 25.95 1.42
C GLU A 212 2.92 27.46 1.57
N LYS A 213 1.85 28.00 0.99
CA LYS A 213 1.48 29.42 1.14
C LYS A 213 1.19 29.79 2.59
N LYS A 214 0.43 28.96 3.31
CA LYS A 214 0.05 29.19 4.72
C LYS A 214 1.27 29.18 5.65
N MET A 215 2.23 28.30 5.38
CA MET A 215 3.43 28.11 6.20
C MET A 215 4.62 28.99 5.75
N GLY A 216 4.46 29.78 4.68
CA GLY A 216 5.44 30.78 4.25
C GLY A 216 6.61 30.21 3.42
N TYR A 217 6.38 29.13 2.68
CA TYR A 217 7.39 28.47 1.85
C TYR A 217 7.75 29.24 0.58
#